data_AF-A0A7K2NUF4-F1
#
_entry.id   AF-A0A7K2NUF4-F1
#
_cell.length_a   1.000
_cell.length_b   1.000
_cell.length_c   1.000
_cell.angle_alpha   90.00
_cell.angle_beta   90.00
_cell.angle_gamma   90.00
#
_symmetry.space_group_name_H-M   'P 1'
#
loop_
_entity.id
_entity.type
_entity.pdbx_description
1 polymer ?
#
loop_
_entity_poly.entity_id
_entity_poly.type
_entity_poly.pdbx_seq_one_letter_code
_entity_poly.pdbx_strand_id
1 'polypeptide(L)'
;MDFAFVSGNPALDLAGTVLSRRDEPVDLLAVPADLERWVAACEGLPDRVTATPSAFAAALTLREAVYRLALDRVLDRRFDLPSLEVVNAAAAGPLPTVRLGDAGVRMSGDLPAVLTQVARSGIAVLAD
;
A
#
# COMPACT_ATOMS: atom_id res chain seq x y z
N MET A 1 -6.85 -11.27 -13.73
CA MET A 1 -5.76 -11.67 -12.84
C MET A 1 -6.14 -11.20 -11.46
N ASP A 2 -6.02 -12.08 -10.48
CA ASP A 2 -6.41 -11.80 -9.10
C ASP A 2 -5.19 -11.32 -8.30
N PHE A 3 -5.41 -10.48 -7.29
CA PHE A 3 -4.34 -10.00 -6.41
C PHE A 3 -3.97 -11.08 -5.39
N ALA A 4 -2.67 -11.23 -5.10
CA ALA A 4 -2.18 -12.16 -4.11
C ALA A 4 -1.74 -11.40 -2.84
N PHE A 5 -2.44 -11.63 -1.73
CA PHE A 5 -2.15 -11.03 -0.42
C PHE A 5 -1.35 -12.00 0.45
N VAL A 6 -0.09 -12.23 0.05
CA VAL A 6 0.73 -13.31 0.62
C VAL A 6 1.46 -12.87 1.88
N SER A 7 1.67 -11.56 2.06
CA SER A 7 2.49 -11.05 3.16
C SER A 7 1.73 -10.87 4.47
N GLY A 8 0.39 -10.80 4.42
CA GLY A 8 -0.43 -10.37 5.56
C GLY A 8 -0.22 -8.90 5.94
N ASN A 9 0.49 -8.12 5.10
CA ASN A 9 0.76 -6.71 5.33
C ASN A 9 0.46 -5.90 4.05
N PRO A 10 -0.51 -4.98 4.06
CA PRO A 10 -0.94 -4.27 2.86
C PRO A 10 0.16 -3.42 2.20
N ALA A 11 1.22 -3.04 2.92
CA ALA A 11 2.36 -2.33 2.33
C ALA A 11 3.20 -3.25 1.42
N LEU A 12 3.48 -4.46 1.90
CA LEU A 12 4.23 -5.46 1.14
C LEU A 12 3.38 -6.02 -0.01
N ASP A 13 2.07 -6.20 0.20
CA ASP A 13 1.17 -6.60 -0.87
C ASP A 13 1.02 -5.51 -1.95
N LEU A 14 1.05 -4.22 -1.58
CA LEU A 14 1.10 -3.13 -2.55
C LEU A 14 2.39 -3.20 -3.38
N ALA A 15 3.54 -3.36 -2.73
CA ALA A 15 4.84 -3.54 -3.41
C ALA A 15 4.82 -4.76 -4.37
N GLY A 16 4.11 -5.81 -3.98
CA GLY A 16 3.90 -7.04 -4.76
C GLY A 16 2.99 -6.90 -5.98
N THR A 17 2.32 -5.75 -6.18
CA THR A 17 1.52 -5.52 -7.40
C THR A 17 2.34 -5.38 -8.68
N VAL A 18 3.67 -5.26 -8.57
CA VAL A 18 4.55 -5.52 -9.72
C VAL A 18 5.10 -6.92 -9.58
N LEU A 19 4.68 -7.80 -10.49
CA LEU A 19 5.11 -9.19 -10.56
C LEU A 19 6.46 -9.27 -11.26
N SER A 20 7.20 -10.36 -11.02
CA SER A 20 8.41 -10.72 -11.78
C SER A 20 9.42 -9.57 -11.90
N ARG A 21 9.52 -8.71 -10.87
CA ARG A 21 10.32 -7.46 -10.86
C ARG A 21 11.77 -7.61 -11.34
N ARG A 22 12.37 -8.78 -11.20
CA ARG A 22 13.78 -9.05 -11.54
C ARG A 22 13.99 -9.50 -12.99
N ASP A 23 12.95 -10.02 -13.64
CA ASP A 23 13.04 -10.65 -14.94
C ASP A 23 12.13 -9.91 -15.94
N GLU A 24 10.87 -10.31 -16.05
CA GLU A 24 9.86 -9.71 -16.92
C GLU A 24 8.79 -8.99 -16.08
N PRO A 25 9.03 -7.71 -15.68
CA PRO A 25 8.14 -7.03 -14.76
C PRO A 25 6.75 -6.82 -15.36
N VAL A 26 5.72 -7.21 -14.62
CA VAL A 26 4.31 -6.98 -14.97
C VAL A 26 3.67 -6.10 -13.91
N ASP A 27 3.29 -4.88 -14.28
CA ASP A 27 2.60 -3.95 -13.39
C ASP A 27 1.08 -4.21 -13.40
N LEU A 28 0.54 -4.66 -12.26
CA LEU A 28 -0.90 -4.91 -12.11
C LEU A 28 -1.72 -3.62 -11.84
N LEU A 29 -1.05 -2.49 -11.57
CA LEU A 29 -1.67 -1.19 -11.35
C LEU A 29 -1.35 -0.28 -12.55
N ALA A 30 -1.98 -0.55 -13.71
CA ALA A 30 -1.76 0.21 -14.93
C ALA A 30 -2.64 1.46 -14.99
N VAL A 31 -3.84 1.41 -14.42
CA VAL A 31 -4.81 2.52 -14.40
C VAL A 31 -5.43 2.71 -13.02
N PRO A 32 -6.01 3.89 -12.70
CA PRO A 32 -6.64 4.17 -11.41
C PRO A 32 -7.67 3.12 -10.97
N ALA A 33 -8.46 2.59 -11.91
CA ALA A 33 -9.46 1.54 -11.63
C ALA A 33 -8.82 0.23 -11.13
N ASP A 34 -7.55 -0.03 -11.41
CA ASP A 34 -6.83 -1.21 -10.90
C ASP A 34 -6.53 -1.05 -9.40
N LEU A 35 -6.17 0.17 -8.98
CA LEU A 35 -5.96 0.50 -7.57
C LEU A 35 -7.27 0.38 -6.77
N GLU A 36 -8.39 0.85 -7.33
CA GLU A 36 -9.70 0.69 -6.68
C GLU A 36 -10.04 -0.80 -6.45
N ARG A 37 -9.80 -1.64 -7.46
CA ARG A 37 -10.00 -3.10 -7.33
C ARG A 37 -9.04 -3.72 -6.33
N TRP A 38 -7.79 -3.27 -6.29
CA TRP A 38 -6.80 -3.75 -5.32
C TRP A 38 -7.23 -3.41 -3.88
N VAL A 39 -7.61 -2.16 -3.62
CA VAL A 39 -8.08 -1.72 -2.29
C VAL A 39 -9.31 -2.51 -1.86
N ALA A 40 -10.28 -2.72 -2.74
CA ALA A 40 -11.49 -3.49 -2.44
C ALA A 40 -11.22 -4.98 -2.17
N ALA A 41 -10.11 -5.51 -2.66
CA ALA A 41 -9.70 -6.90 -2.44
C ALA A 41 -8.85 -7.08 -1.17
N CYS A 42 -8.27 -6.00 -0.63
CA CYS A 42 -7.51 -6.03 0.62
C CYS A 42 -8.44 -6.14 1.84
N GLU A 43 -8.24 -7.17 2.66
CA GLU A 43 -8.83 -7.18 4.00
C GLU A 43 -8.29 -6.05 4.87
N GLY A 44 -9.13 -5.44 5.70
CA GLY A 44 -8.71 -4.35 6.59
C GLY A 44 -8.46 -3.01 5.88
N LEU A 45 -8.98 -2.83 4.67
CA LEU A 45 -9.09 -1.53 4.00
C LEU A 45 -10.57 -1.22 3.66
N PRO A 46 -10.92 0.05 3.35
CA PRO A 46 -12.27 0.41 2.93
C PRO A 46 -12.75 -0.30 1.67
N ASP A 47 -13.99 -0.80 1.67
CA ASP A 47 -14.57 -1.60 0.57
C ASP A 47 -14.64 -0.85 -0.78
N ARG A 48 -14.76 0.48 -0.74
CA ARG A 48 -14.94 1.31 -1.94
C ARG A 48 -14.20 2.64 -1.77
N VAL A 49 -13.42 2.96 -2.78
CA VAL A 49 -12.71 4.23 -2.93
C VAL A 49 -12.79 4.69 -4.39
N THR A 50 -12.49 5.96 -4.64
CA THR A 50 -12.34 6.48 -6.00
C THR A 50 -10.91 6.97 -6.19
N ALA A 51 -10.29 6.52 -7.28
CA ALA A 51 -8.94 6.85 -7.66
C ALA A 51 -8.89 8.06 -8.58
N THR A 52 -8.52 9.21 -8.01
CA THR A 52 -8.08 10.36 -8.80
C THR A 52 -6.70 10.07 -9.40
N PRO A 53 -6.34 10.73 -10.52
CA PRO A 53 -4.99 10.59 -11.08
C PRO A 53 -3.87 10.91 -10.09
N SER A 54 -4.07 11.90 -9.20
CA SER A 54 -3.09 12.27 -8.17
C SER A 54 -2.97 11.23 -7.06
N ALA A 55 -4.08 10.67 -6.59
CA ALA A 55 -4.07 9.62 -5.58
C ALA A 55 -3.45 8.33 -6.14
N PHE A 56 -3.71 8.03 -7.41
CA PHE A 56 -3.09 6.91 -8.10
C PHE A 56 -1.57 7.08 -8.22
N ALA A 57 -1.09 8.25 -8.65
CA ALA A 57 0.34 8.55 -8.68
C ALA A 57 0.99 8.43 -7.29
N ALA A 58 0.33 8.94 -6.24
CA ALA A 58 0.81 8.82 -4.87
C ALA A 58 0.90 7.36 -4.42
N ALA A 59 -0.04 6.50 -4.81
CA ALA A 59 -0.01 5.08 -4.53
C ALA A 59 1.19 4.38 -5.19
N LEU A 60 1.48 4.71 -6.46
CA LEU A 60 2.65 4.18 -7.17
C LEU A 60 3.96 4.67 -6.53
N THR A 61 4.03 5.94 -6.12
CA THR A 61 5.20 6.46 -5.39
C THR A 61 5.41 5.74 -4.06
N LEU A 62 4.34 5.54 -3.28
CA LEU A 62 4.41 4.78 -2.03
C LEU A 62 4.84 3.33 -2.27
N ARG A 63 4.28 2.68 -3.31
CA ARG A 63 4.62 1.31 -3.71
C ARG A 63 6.12 1.13 -3.92
N GLU A 64 6.74 2.01 -4.72
CA GLU A 64 8.16 1.89 -5.04
C GLU A 64 9.06 2.25 -3.84
N ALA A 65 8.63 3.18 -3.00
CA ALA A 65 9.35 3.49 -1.76
C ALA A 65 9.34 2.29 -0.80
N VAL A 66 8.18 1.66 -0.57
CA VAL A 66 8.07 0.46 0.27
C VAL A 66 8.90 -0.69 -0.30
N TYR A 67 8.85 -0.93 -1.62
CA TYR A 67 9.67 -1.97 -2.25
C TYR A 67 11.17 -1.74 -2.00
N ARG A 68 11.66 -0.50 -2.16
CA ARG A 68 13.07 -0.17 -1.94
C ARG A 68 13.48 -0.39 -0.49
N LEU A 69 12.68 0.08 0.47
CA LEU A 69 12.97 -0.13 1.90
C LEU A 69 12.92 -1.60 2.30
N ALA A 70 11.96 -2.37 1.78
CA ALA A 70 11.91 -3.81 2.02
C ALA A 70 13.15 -4.51 1.46
N LEU A 71 13.62 -4.12 0.29
CA LEU A 71 14.87 -4.64 -0.29
C LEU A 71 16.09 -4.27 0.55
N ASP A 72 16.19 -3.03 1.01
CA ASP A 72 17.27 -2.59 1.90
C ASP A 72 17.28 -3.39 3.21
N ARG A 73 16.10 -3.66 3.81
CA ARG A 73 15.98 -4.51 5.00
C ARG A 73 16.48 -5.93 4.74
N VAL A 74 16.01 -6.58 3.67
CA VAL A 74 16.39 -7.97 3.33
C VAL A 74 17.89 -8.09 3.01
N LEU A 75 18.50 -7.04 2.48
CA LEU A 75 19.92 -7.00 2.15
C LEU A 75 20.82 -6.41 3.24
N ASP A 76 20.28 -6.16 4.44
CA ASP A 76 20.99 -5.55 5.59
C ASP A 76 21.70 -4.23 5.23
N ARG A 77 21.01 -3.37 4.50
CA ARG A 77 21.48 -2.05 4.09
C ARG A 77 20.86 -0.97 4.97
N ARG A 78 21.55 0.18 5.03
CA ARG A 78 20.91 1.40 5.52
C ARG A 78 19.78 1.77 4.57
N PHE A 79 18.66 2.19 5.14
CA PHE A 79 17.50 2.63 4.39
C PHE A 79 17.79 3.85 3.52
N ASP A 80 17.30 3.79 2.28
CA ASP A 80 17.24 4.91 1.36
C ASP A 80 16.43 6.08 1.95
N LEU A 81 17.10 7.23 2.14
CA LEU A 81 16.51 8.41 2.79
C LEU A 81 15.30 8.98 2.01
N PRO A 82 15.32 9.15 0.68
CA PRO A 82 14.14 9.59 -0.07
C PRO A 82 12.94 8.65 0.09
N SER A 83 13.17 7.34 0.13
CA SER A 83 12.08 6.36 0.33
C SER A 83 11.51 6.45 1.75
N LEU A 84 12.34 6.72 2.75
CA LEU A 84 11.86 7.02 4.12
C LEU A 84 10.98 8.27 4.15
N GLU A 85 11.37 9.34 3.47
CA GLU A 85 10.58 10.58 3.41
C GLU A 85 9.20 10.33 2.80
N VAL A 86 9.12 9.56 1.70
CA VAL A 86 7.86 9.19 1.06
C VAL A 86 6.95 8.42 2.03
N VAL A 87 7.48 7.36 2.65
CA VAL A 87 6.69 6.51 3.56
C VAL A 87 6.24 7.31 4.79
N ASN A 88 7.13 8.10 5.39
CA ASN A 88 6.81 8.91 6.57
C ASN A 88 5.80 10.02 6.25
N ALA A 89 5.91 10.68 5.09
CA ALA A 89 4.95 11.68 4.66
C ALA A 89 3.55 11.08 4.43
N ALA A 90 3.48 9.92 3.76
CA ALA A 90 2.21 9.22 3.56
C ALA A 90 1.59 8.76 4.90
N ALA A 91 2.42 8.28 5.82
CA ALA A 91 1.99 7.83 7.15
C ALA A 91 1.47 8.94 8.07
N ALA A 92 1.76 10.20 7.76
CA ALA A 92 1.30 11.37 8.50
C ALA A 92 -0.07 11.91 8.05
N GLY A 93 -0.72 11.25 7.09
CA GLY A 93 -2.03 11.65 6.56
C GLY A 93 -3.24 11.27 7.43
N PRO A 94 -4.47 11.42 6.90
CA PRO A 94 -5.69 11.05 7.60
C PRO A 94 -5.82 9.54 7.78
N LEU A 95 -6.56 9.08 8.79
CA LEU A 95 -6.78 7.65 9.02
C LEU A 95 -8.17 7.21 8.58
N PRO A 96 -8.33 5.94 8.13
CA PRO A 96 -9.64 5.37 7.92
C PRO A 96 -10.43 5.36 9.24
N THR A 97 -11.74 5.61 9.14
CA THR A 97 -12.65 5.43 10.25
C THR A 97 -12.98 3.95 10.41
N VAL A 98 -12.86 3.44 11.63
CA VAL A 98 -13.20 2.05 11.99
C VAL A 98 -14.49 2.06 12.80
N ARG A 99 -15.43 1.18 12.43
CA ARG A 99 -16.68 0.98 13.17
C ARG A 99 -16.91 -0.52 13.37
N LEU A 100 -17.36 -0.90 14.55
CA LEU A 100 -17.85 -2.24 14.83
C LEU A 100 -19.37 -2.24 14.71
N GLY A 101 -19.90 -3.03 13.77
CA GLY A 101 -21.32 -3.29 13.60
C GLY A 101 -21.69 -4.73 13.98
N ASP A 102 -22.96 -5.05 13.84
CA ASP A 102 -23.52 -6.40 14.05
C ASP A 102 -22.99 -7.44 13.04
N ALA A 103 -22.63 -7.01 11.84
CA ALA A 103 -21.99 -7.83 10.81
C ALA A 103 -20.45 -7.89 10.92
N GLY A 104 -19.85 -7.25 11.93
CA GLY A 104 -18.40 -7.21 12.12
C GLY A 104 -17.78 -5.83 11.92
N VAL A 105 -16.46 -5.80 11.70
CA VAL A 105 -15.68 -4.57 11.55
C VAL A 105 -15.87 -4.00 10.14
N ARG A 106 -16.13 -2.69 10.07
CA ARG A 106 -16.18 -1.93 8.83
C ARG A 106 -15.18 -0.79 8.86
N MET A 107 -14.45 -0.63 7.76
CA MET A 107 -13.57 0.52 7.53
C MET A 107 -14.14 1.41 6.44
N SER A 108 -14.01 2.73 6.62
CA SER A 108 -14.42 3.73 5.63
C SER A 108 -13.39 4.85 5.55
N GLY A 109 -13.16 5.36 4.36
CA GLY A 109 -12.20 6.43 4.10
C GLY A 109 -11.98 6.57 2.59
N ASP A 110 -11.30 7.64 2.19
CA ASP A 110 -10.85 7.85 0.83
C ASP A 110 -9.44 7.27 0.61
N LEU A 111 -8.94 7.35 -0.63
CA LEU A 111 -7.60 6.84 -0.95
C LEU A 111 -6.47 7.46 -0.12
N PRO A 112 -6.44 8.79 0.14
CA PRO A 112 -5.48 9.35 1.09
C PRO A 112 -5.45 8.61 2.42
N ALA A 113 -6.61 8.33 3.01
CA ALA A 113 -6.69 7.57 4.26
C ALA A 113 -6.19 6.13 4.12
N VAL A 114 -6.48 5.48 2.99
CA VAL A 114 -5.94 4.16 2.65
C VAL A 114 -4.42 4.18 2.58
N LEU A 115 -3.84 5.12 1.84
CA LEU A 115 -2.39 5.22 1.68
C LEU A 115 -1.69 5.50 3.01
N THR A 116 -2.31 6.28 3.90
CA THR A 116 -1.80 6.45 5.26
C THR A 116 -1.80 5.14 6.04
N GLN A 117 -2.89 4.37 6.01
CA GLN A 117 -2.95 3.07 6.68
C GLN A 117 -1.90 2.09 6.14
N VAL A 118 -1.75 2.04 4.81
CA VAL A 118 -0.74 1.22 4.13
C VAL A 118 0.67 1.64 4.56
N ALA A 119 0.99 2.93 4.51
CA ALA A 119 2.31 3.44 4.89
C ALA A 119 2.65 3.13 6.35
N ARG A 120 1.70 3.29 7.27
CA ARG A 120 1.88 2.94 8.70
C ARG A 120 2.11 1.44 8.89
N SER A 121 1.40 0.60 8.15
CA SER A 121 1.63 -0.85 8.13
C SER A 121 3.03 -1.21 7.62
N GLY A 122 3.52 -0.46 6.63
CA GLY A 122 4.89 -0.56 6.12
C GLY A 122 5.94 -0.17 7.16
N ILE A 123 5.73 0.93 7.89
CA ILE A 123 6.62 1.33 8.99
C ILE A 123 6.70 0.25 10.06
N ALA A 124 5.56 -0.33 10.46
CA ALA A 124 5.52 -1.36 11.49
C ALA A 124 6.35 -2.60 11.09
N VAL A 125 6.15 -3.14 9.88
CA VAL A 125 6.89 -4.33 9.44
C VAL A 125 8.37 -4.05 9.16
N LEU A 126 8.72 -2.81 8.79
CA LEU A 126 10.10 -2.38 8.61
C LEU A 126 10.75 -1.93 9.92
N ALA A 127 10.07 -1.96 11.06
CA ALA A 127 10.69 -1.66 12.36
C ALA A 127 11.20 -2.91 13.09
N ASP A 128 10.68 -4.09 12.70
CA ASP A 128 11.06 -5.40 13.25
C ASP A 128 12.40 -5.93 12.71
#